data_AF-W1XHD5-F1
#
_entry.id   AF-W1XHD5-F1
#
_cell.length_a   1.000
_cell.length_b   1.000
_cell.length_c   1.000
_cell.angle_alpha   90.00
_cell.angle_beta   90.00
_cell.angle_gamma   90.00
#
_symmetry.space_group_name_H-M   'P 1'
#
loop_
_entity.id
_entity.type
_entity.pdbx_description
1 polymer ?
#
loop_
_entity_poly.entity_id
_entity_poly.type
_entity_poly.pdbx_seq_one_letter_code
_entity_poly.pdbx_strand_id
1 'polypeptide(L)'
;MRKIILPQMFKRVLPPLANETINLLKDTSLVYVLAMNDILRITKSIVQRDFDISAFLVAALFYLIFTFILTNIFNYLERRFAVYE
;
A
#
# COMPACT_ATOMS: atom_id res chain seq x y z
N MET A 1 -19.66 -12.06 35.29
CA MET A 1 -19.60 -12.05 33.80
C MET A 1 -18.47 -11.17 33.25
N ARG A 2 -18.41 -9.86 33.56
CA ARG A 2 -17.35 -8.94 33.06
C ARG A 2 -15.90 -9.39 33.31
N LYS A 3 -15.54 -9.91 34.50
CA LYS A 3 -14.14 -10.26 34.83
C LYS A 3 -13.64 -11.58 34.23
N ILE A 4 -14.55 -12.44 33.75
CA ILE A 4 -14.22 -13.79 33.28
C ILE A 4 -14.37 -13.87 31.75
N ILE A 5 -15.47 -13.32 31.22
CA ILE A 5 -15.83 -13.48 29.81
C ILE A 5 -15.06 -12.49 28.94
N LEU A 6 -14.91 -11.23 29.35
CA LEU A 6 -14.15 -10.23 28.57
C LEU A 6 -12.71 -10.67 28.27
N PRO A 7 -11.88 -11.06 29.27
CA PRO A 7 -10.49 -11.45 28.97
C PRO A 7 -10.40 -12.72 28.12
N GLN A 8 -11.37 -13.64 28.20
CA GLN A 8 -11.42 -14.83 27.34
C GLN A 8 -11.83 -14.47 25.90
N MET A 9 -12.74 -13.51 25.75
CA MET A 9 -13.23 -13.03 24.47
C MET A 9 -12.13 -12.27 23.72
N PHE A 10 -11.36 -11.41 24.41
CA PHE A 10 -10.17 -10.78 23.84
C PHE A 10 -9.15 -11.80 23.31
N LYS A 11 -8.83 -12.85 24.08
CA LYS A 11 -7.91 -13.91 23.65
C LYS A 11 -8.39 -14.68 22.41
N ARG A 12 -9.70 -14.70 22.13
CA ARG A 12 -10.28 -15.38 20.96
C ARG A 12 -10.43 -14.48 19.74
N VAL A 13 -10.69 -13.19 19.93
CA VAL A 13 -10.95 -12.23 18.84
C VAL A 13 -9.67 -11.56 18.34
N LEU A 14 -8.66 -11.37 19.18
CA LEU A 14 -7.36 -10.80 18.77
C LEU A 14 -6.67 -11.56 17.62
N PRO A 15 -6.54 -12.91 17.66
CA PRO A 15 -5.87 -13.65 16.59
C PRO A 15 -6.50 -13.51 15.19
N PRO A 16 -7.83 -13.68 15.01
CA PRO A 16 -8.46 -13.49 13.69
C PRO A 16 -8.47 -12.03 13.24
N LEU A 17 -8.61 -11.06 14.15
CA LEU A 17 -8.56 -9.64 13.82
C LEU A 17 -7.17 -9.21 13.29
N ALA A 18 -6.10 -9.74 13.88
CA ALA A 18 -4.74 -9.54 13.39
C ALA A 18 -4.55 -10.13 11.99
N ASN A 19 -5.10 -11.32 11.73
CA ASN A 19 -5.07 -11.95 10.40
C ASN A 19 -5.83 -11.16 9.33
N GLU A 20 -7.03 -10.66 9.65
CA GLU A 20 -7.79 -9.78 8.74
C GLU A 20 -7.05 -8.48 8.46
N THR A 21 -6.42 -7.89 9.47
CA THR A 21 -5.63 -6.66 9.31
C THR A 21 -4.45 -6.86 8.35
N ILE A 22 -3.75 -8.00 8.46
CA ILE A 22 -2.65 -8.35 7.54
C ILE A 22 -3.16 -8.57 6.11
N ASN A 23 -4.33 -9.22 5.94
CA ASN A 23 -4.90 -9.45 4.61
C ASN A 23 -5.35 -8.14 3.95
N LEU A 24 -5.98 -7.22 4.70
CA LEU A 24 -6.31 -5.89 4.21
C LEU A 24 -5.06 -5.11 3.79
N LEU A 25 -3.95 -5.26 4.53
CA LEU A 25 -2.67 -4.66 4.17
C LEU A 25 -2.16 -5.19 2.82
N LYS A 26 -2.29 -6.49 2.57
CA LYS A 26 -1.93 -7.14 1.30
C LYS A 26 -2.82 -6.71 0.15
N ASP A 27 -4.12 -6.60 0.36
CA ASP A 27 -5.04 -6.10 -0.67
C ASP A 27 -4.72 -4.65 -1.07
N THR A 28 -4.19 -3.86 -0.13
CA THR A 28 -3.69 -2.50 -0.41
C THR A 28 -2.39 -2.51 -1.23
N SER A 29 -1.54 -3.54 -1.08
CA SER A 29 -0.31 -3.69 -1.88
C SER A 29 -0.57 -3.97 -3.37
N LEU A 30 -1.76 -4.47 -3.72
CA LEU A 30 -2.20 -4.65 -5.11
C LEU A 30 -2.20 -3.32 -5.89
N VAL A 31 -2.61 -2.24 -5.23
CA VAL A 31 -2.68 -0.89 -5.82
C VAL A 31 -1.30 -0.38 -6.22
N TYR A 32 -0.26 -0.69 -5.41
CA TYR A 32 1.12 -0.33 -5.71
C TYR A 32 1.64 -1.04 -6.97
N VAL A 33 1.35 -2.34 -7.11
CA VAL A 33 1.79 -3.13 -8.27
C VAL A 33 1.09 -2.70 -9.56
N LEU A 34 -0.21 -2.38 -9.50
CA LEU A 34 -0.98 -1.88 -10.64
C LEU A 34 -0.43 -0.52 -11.13
N ALA A 35 -0.23 0.43 -10.22
CA ALA A 35 0.27 1.76 -10.57
C ALA A 35 1.67 1.72 -11.21
N MET A 36 2.55 0.83 -10.74
CA MET A 36 3.91 0.69 -11.28
C MET A 36 3.89 0.12 -12.72
N ASN A 37 3.01 -0.83 -13.02
CA ASN A 37 2.88 -1.39 -14.36
C ASN A 37 2.36 -0.35 -15.37
N ASP A 38 1.39 0.47 -14.98
CA ASP A 38 0.83 1.50 -15.87
C ASP A 38 1.85 2.59 -16.22
N ILE A 39 2.61 3.09 -15.24
CA ILE A 39 3.66 4.10 -15.47
C ILE A 39 4.73 3.58 -16.43
N LEU A 40 5.20 2.36 -16.22
CA LEU A 40 6.21 1.73 -17.08
C LEU A 40 5.73 1.55 -18.52
N ARG A 41 4.46 1.19 -18.70
CA ARG A 41 3.85 1.01 -20.02
C ARG A 41 3.76 2.33 -20.79
N ILE A 42 3.29 3.39 -20.13
CA ILE A 42 3.20 4.73 -20.72
C ILE A 42 4.59 5.25 -21.07
N THR A 43 5.56 5.09 -20.17
CA THR A 43 6.95 5.54 -20.37
C THR A 43 7.58 4.85 -21.57
N LYS A 44 7.47 3.52 -21.67
CA LYS A 44 7.99 2.77 -22.84
C LYS A 44 7.33 3.21 -24.14
N SER A 45 6.02 3.50 -24.12
CA SER A 45 5.31 3.99 -25.31
C SER A 45 5.80 5.36 -25.77
N ILE A 46 6.14 6.27 -24.84
CA ILE A 46 6.67 7.60 -25.17
C ILE A 46 8.10 7.50 -25.68
N VAL A 47 8.95 6.71 -25.02
CA VAL A 47 10.35 6.49 -25.44
C VAL A 47 10.43 5.88 -26.83
N GLN A 48 9.57 4.90 -27.15
CA GLN A 48 9.53 4.31 -28.49
C GLN A 48 9.03 5.27 -29.57
N ARG A 49 8.14 6.21 -29.22
CA ARG A 49 7.59 7.17 -30.17
C ARG A 49 8.54 8.32 -30.45
N ASP A 50 9.12 8.89 -29.39
CA ASP A 50 9.86 10.15 -29.46
C ASP A 50 11.39 9.94 -29.44
N PHE A 51 11.87 8.70 -29.28
CA PHE A 51 13.30 8.31 -29.13
C PHE A 51 14.05 9.12 -28.07
N ASP A 52 13.31 9.73 -27.14
CA ASP A 52 13.84 10.64 -26.14
C ASP A 52 13.95 9.93 -24.79
N ILE A 53 15.18 9.83 -24.29
CA ILE A 53 15.50 9.21 -23.00
C ILE A 53 15.01 10.07 -21.84
N SER A 54 14.72 11.35 -22.08
CA SER A 54 14.16 12.29 -21.09
C SER A 54 12.84 11.79 -20.48
N ALA A 55 12.08 10.95 -21.19
CA ALA A 55 10.85 10.34 -20.69
C ALA A 55 11.09 9.42 -19.47
N PHE A 56 12.26 8.79 -19.35
CA PHE A 56 12.62 8.03 -18.14
C PHE A 56 12.79 8.92 -16.91
N LEU A 57 13.31 10.13 -17.11
CA LEU A 57 13.52 11.10 -16.03
C LEU A 57 12.17 11.63 -15.52
N VAL A 58 11.25 11.92 -16.43
CA VAL A 58 9.86 12.28 -16.09
C VAL A 58 9.14 11.12 -15.39
N ALA A 59 9.32 9.88 -15.87
CA ALA A 59 8.74 8.70 -15.25
C ALA A 59 9.29 8.45 -13.83
N ALA A 60 10.59 8.66 -13.61
CA ALA A 60 11.20 8.56 -12.29
C ALA A 60 10.65 9.63 -11.33
N LEU A 61 10.45 10.86 -11.82
CA LEU A 61 9.80 11.93 -11.05
C LEU A 61 8.35 11.58 -10.68
N PHE A 62 7.57 11.08 -11.63
CA PHE A 62 6.21 10.62 -11.39
C PHE A 62 6.16 9.46 -10.39
N TYR A 63 7.08 8.51 -10.52
CA TYR A 63 7.21 7.39 -9.60
C TYR A 63 7.53 7.86 -8.19
N LEU A 64 8.42 8.85 -8.04
CA LEU A 64 8.78 9.41 -6.73
C LEU A 64 7.59 10.15 -6.10
N ILE A 65 6.83 10.92 -6.89
CA ILE A 65 5.60 11.58 -6.42
C ILE A 65 4.54 10.56 -6.01
N PHE A 66 4.29 9.54 -6.84
CA PHE A 66 3.31 8.49 -6.52
C PHE A 66 3.73 7.68 -5.29
N THR A 67 5.00 7.32 -5.20
CA THR A 67 5.56 6.65 -4.02
C THR A 67 5.38 7.54 -2.79
N PHE A 68 5.68 8.83 -2.87
CA PHE A 68 5.48 9.75 -1.75
C PHE A 68 4.01 9.88 -1.32
N ILE A 69 3.08 9.93 -2.28
CA ILE A 69 1.63 9.96 -2.02
C ILE A 69 1.17 8.65 -1.40
N LEU A 70 1.53 7.51 -2.00
CA LEU A 70 1.17 6.19 -1.47
C LEU A 70 1.78 5.97 -0.09
N THR A 71 3.06 6.29 0.12
CA THR A 71 3.70 6.20 1.44
C THR A 71 3.01 7.09 2.46
N ASN A 72 2.58 8.30 2.10
CA ASN A 72 1.77 9.15 3.01
C ASN A 72 0.39 8.55 3.30
N ILE A 73 -0.29 8.01 2.29
CA ILE A 73 -1.58 7.34 2.46
C ILE A 73 -1.42 6.10 3.35
N PHE A 74 -0.39 5.29 3.11
CA PHE A 74 -0.06 4.12 3.92
C PHE A 74 0.35 4.52 5.34
N ASN A 75 1.15 5.56 5.54
CA ASN A 75 1.48 6.08 6.88
C ASN A 75 0.23 6.61 7.59
N TYR A 76 -0.70 7.23 6.86
CA TYR A 76 -1.96 7.71 7.42
C TYR A 76 -2.89 6.55 7.79
N LEU A 77 -2.98 5.54 6.92
CA LEU A 77 -3.74 4.32 7.18
C LEU A 77 -3.12 3.51 8.31
N GLU A 78 -1.80 3.35 8.32
CA GLU A 78 -1.05 2.74 9.42
C GLU A 78 -1.32 3.51 10.72
N ARG A 79 -1.24 4.84 10.76
CA ARG A 79 -1.63 5.60 11.98
C ARG A 79 -3.10 5.40 12.40
N ARG A 80 -3.98 5.06 11.48
CA ARG A 80 -5.42 4.84 11.73
C ARG A 80 -5.75 3.38 12.10
N PHE A 81 -4.93 2.43 11.65
CA PHE A 81 -5.13 0.98 11.80
C PHE A 81 -4.05 0.27 12.63
N ALA A 82 -2.94 0.93 12.95
CA ALA A 82 -1.87 0.41 13.80
C ALA A 82 -2.29 0.50 15.26
N VAL A 83 -2.93 -0.56 15.71
CA VAL A 83 -2.55 -1.11 17.01
C VAL A 83 -1.33 -1.99 16.73
N TYR A 84 -0.22 -1.57 17.33
CA TYR A 84 1.15 -2.10 17.34
C TYR A 84 1.32 -3.63 17.15
N GLU A 85 2.50 -3.98 16.63
CA GLU A 85 3.18 -5.31 16.64
C GLU A 85 2.57 -6.44 17.48
#